data_AF-A0A944AWR6-F1
#
_entry.id   AF-A0A944AWR6-F1
#
_cell.length_a   1.000
_cell.length_b   1.000
_cell.length_c   1.000
_cell.angle_alpha   90.00
_cell.angle_beta   90.00
_cell.angle_gamma   90.00
#
_symmetry.space_group_name_H-M   'P 1'
#
loop_
_entity.id
_entity.type
_entity.pdbx_description
1 polymer ?
#
loop_
_entity_poly.entity_id
_entity_poly.type
_entity_poly.pdbx_seq_one_letter_code
_entity_poly.pdbx_strand_id
1 'polypeptide(L)'
;MLMPVKVYSLEYVDGFSQLSDAFQGFVDPNSGSTSFPSLNIPEGGRAESLGSACTALADDISFFDYNAAASSILKNTELALFHNSWISDSNLETIAATWRKGDLGMGAKLKCFYVPFTEYNDFGERMASSYFSETTGVFNISYNFFNGYYFKGLALGANLKASWRAVPDYTDRTTGAIIKNSGLGQSGAAVMIDAGALLRFNVAKAFADRDPNLKIGFALQNIGIAFTGFGTAQGVTIDDSLPTAVCLGISYRFIKPVTICADFRQPINLIDFSRTEMWDAGIGVDVQITDIVEVMAGFRLKGANPRFSLGTEIELKQFTVDLNYTFDLTSSLNPVNHFSVGAKVNFGDDGRHSRELQADSYYEEGIKYYANGQMDKAVEAWEQCLKLNPAFTPARNSINLVKNSTKLFDRVIDIQSLDY
;
A
#
# COMPACT_ATOMS: atom_id res chain seq x y z
N MET A 1 -38.15 -39.40 -14.71
CA MET A 1 -36.89 -39.66 -15.44
C MET A 1 -35.89 -38.62 -14.96
N LEU A 2 -35.16 -38.91 -13.89
CA LEU A 2 -34.13 -38.01 -13.34
C LEU A 2 -32.86 -38.22 -14.17
N MET A 3 -32.39 -37.18 -14.86
CA MET A 3 -31.09 -37.22 -15.52
C MET A 3 -30.00 -37.32 -14.44
N PRO A 4 -29.05 -38.28 -14.55
CA PRO A 4 -27.91 -38.32 -13.66
C PRO A 4 -27.01 -37.12 -13.96
N VAL A 5 -26.89 -36.20 -13.01
CA VAL A 5 -25.85 -35.17 -13.01
C VAL A 5 -24.52 -35.89 -12.86
N LYS A 6 -23.74 -35.96 -13.94
CA LYS A 6 -22.34 -36.40 -13.89
C LYS A 6 -21.54 -35.32 -13.19
N VAL A 7 -21.29 -35.52 -11.89
CA VAL A 7 -20.29 -34.76 -11.15
C VAL A 7 -18.94 -35.40 -11.51
N TYR A 8 -18.14 -34.71 -12.33
CA TYR A 8 -16.75 -35.09 -12.53
C TYR A 8 -15.98 -34.75 -11.26
N SER A 9 -15.33 -35.74 -10.65
CA SER A 9 -14.33 -35.48 -9.61
C SER A 9 -13.13 -34.82 -10.29
N LEU A 10 -13.03 -33.50 -10.21
CA LEU A 10 -11.74 -32.84 -10.45
C LEU A 10 -10.83 -33.27 -9.30
N GLU A 11 -9.84 -34.12 -9.57
CA GLU A 11 -8.75 -34.32 -8.62
C GLU A 11 -7.96 -33.00 -8.55
N TYR A 12 -7.53 -32.61 -7.35
CA TYR A 12 -6.79 -31.37 -7.10
C TYR A 12 -5.59 -31.21 -8.06
N VAL A 13 -4.93 -32.33 -8.42
CA VAL A 13 -3.79 -32.39 -9.33
C VAL A 13 -4.17 -32.01 -10.77
N ASP A 14 -5.34 -32.44 -11.27
CA ASP A 14 -5.80 -32.14 -12.63
C ASP A 14 -6.11 -30.64 -12.80
N GLY A 15 -6.65 -30.02 -11.76
CA GLY A 15 -6.89 -28.57 -11.73
C GLY A 15 -5.60 -27.75 -11.78
N PHE A 16 -4.57 -28.17 -11.04
CA PHE A 16 -3.26 -27.51 -11.04
C PHE A 16 -2.54 -27.63 -12.38
N SER A 17 -2.57 -28.81 -13.01
CA SER A 17 -1.96 -29.00 -14.34
C SER A 17 -2.62 -28.11 -15.38
N GLN A 18 -3.96 -28.09 -15.44
CA GLN A 18 -4.69 -27.23 -16.37
C GLN A 18 -4.41 -25.74 -16.13
N LEU A 19 -4.33 -25.33 -14.86
CA LEU A 19 -4.00 -23.95 -14.50
C LEU A 19 -2.56 -23.62 -14.92
N SER A 20 -1.59 -24.49 -14.65
CA SER A 20 -0.20 -24.28 -15.07
C SER A 20 -0.06 -24.20 -16.59
N ASP A 21 -0.71 -25.10 -17.32
CA ASP A 21 -0.72 -25.11 -18.79
C ASP A 21 -1.33 -23.82 -19.37
N ALA A 22 -2.40 -23.31 -18.76
CA ALA A 22 -3.05 -22.07 -19.19
C ALA A 22 -2.15 -20.84 -19.08
N PHE A 23 -1.18 -20.84 -18.16
CA PHE A 23 -0.27 -19.72 -17.91
C PHE A 23 1.18 -19.98 -18.34
N GLN A 24 1.47 -21.10 -19.01
CA GLN A 24 2.83 -21.47 -19.44
C GLN A 24 3.48 -20.39 -20.34
N GLY A 25 2.69 -19.66 -21.12
CA GLY A 25 3.19 -18.55 -21.96
C GLY A 25 3.74 -17.35 -21.17
N PHE A 26 3.54 -17.31 -19.85
CA PHE A 26 4.04 -16.26 -18.97
C PHE A 26 5.25 -16.69 -18.14
N VAL A 27 5.87 -17.85 -18.43
CA VAL A 27 7.09 -18.27 -17.72
C VAL A 27 8.19 -17.24 -17.98
N ASP A 28 8.72 -16.67 -16.90
CA ASP A 28 9.75 -15.65 -16.95
C ASP A 28 11.15 -16.29 -16.87
N PRO A 29 12.01 -16.13 -17.90
CA PRO A 29 13.36 -16.71 -17.88
C PRO A 29 14.29 -16.03 -16.87
N ASN A 30 13.96 -14.82 -16.40
CA ASN A 30 14.77 -14.02 -15.50
C ASN A 30 14.27 -14.08 -14.05
N SER A 31 13.27 -14.91 -13.75
CA SER A 31 12.75 -15.06 -12.39
C SER A 31 13.85 -15.50 -11.41
N GLY A 32 13.91 -14.86 -10.24
CA GLY A 32 14.88 -15.22 -9.19
C GLY A 32 16.30 -14.68 -9.43
N SER A 33 16.47 -13.70 -10.33
CA SER A 33 17.74 -13.02 -10.58
C SER A 33 18.00 -11.80 -9.66
N THR A 34 17.17 -11.62 -8.63
CA THR A 34 17.25 -10.50 -7.68
C THR A 34 17.67 -10.94 -6.29
N SER A 35 18.45 -10.12 -5.59
CA SER A 35 18.74 -10.30 -4.16
C SER A 35 17.57 -9.82 -3.28
N PHE A 36 17.56 -10.22 -2.00
CA PHE A 36 16.52 -9.85 -1.02
C PHE A 36 15.07 -10.17 -1.45
N PRO A 37 14.74 -11.46 -1.71
CA PRO A 37 13.41 -11.88 -2.14
C PRO A 37 12.28 -11.51 -1.16
N SER A 38 12.57 -11.30 0.12
CA SER A 38 11.57 -10.83 1.10
C SER A 38 10.96 -9.46 0.78
N LEU A 39 11.58 -8.69 -0.12
CA LEU A 39 11.02 -7.44 -0.63
C LEU A 39 9.83 -7.64 -1.57
N ASN A 40 9.69 -8.83 -2.18
CA ASN A 40 8.58 -9.19 -3.05
C ASN A 40 7.43 -9.89 -2.31
N ILE A 41 7.66 -10.35 -1.09
CA ILE A 41 6.66 -11.04 -0.27
C ILE A 41 5.76 -9.98 0.37
N PRO A 42 4.42 -10.06 0.18
CA PRO A 42 3.50 -9.13 0.83
C PRO A 42 3.50 -9.34 2.35
N GLU A 43 3.37 -8.25 3.09
CA GLU A 43 3.31 -8.29 4.56
C GLU A 43 2.03 -8.91 5.14
N GLY A 44 1.00 -9.09 4.30
CA GLY A 44 -0.32 -9.55 4.71
C GLY A 44 -1.39 -8.49 4.58
N GLY A 45 -2.48 -8.72 5.31
CA GLY A 45 -3.58 -7.77 5.48
C GLY A 45 -4.36 -7.44 4.20
N ARG A 46 -4.92 -6.23 4.18
CA ARG A 46 -5.77 -5.71 3.11
C ARG A 46 -5.14 -5.78 1.72
N ALA A 47 -3.88 -5.35 1.60
CA ALA A 47 -3.24 -5.25 0.30
C ALA A 47 -3.00 -6.58 -0.40
N GLU A 48 -2.65 -7.62 0.36
CA GLU A 48 -2.53 -8.96 -0.20
C GLU A 48 -3.89 -9.50 -0.68
N SER A 49 -4.96 -9.24 0.09
CA SER A 49 -6.33 -9.64 -0.25
C SER A 49 -6.82 -9.05 -1.58
N LEU A 50 -6.30 -7.87 -1.95
CA LEU A 50 -6.60 -7.17 -3.19
C LEU A 50 -5.64 -7.52 -4.34
N GLY A 51 -4.93 -8.66 -4.25
CA GLY A 51 -4.00 -9.09 -5.29
C GLY A 51 -2.80 -8.15 -5.41
N SER A 52 -2.41 -7.49 -4.31
CA SER A 52 -1.35 -6.48 -4.27
C SER A 52 -1.61 -5.24 -5.14
N ALA A 53 -2.85 -5.01 -5.59
CA ALA A 53 -3.24 -3.88 -6.42
C ALA A 53 -3.49 -2.61 -5.57
N CYS A 54 -2.46 -2.10 -4.91
CA CYS A 54 -2.58 -1.07 -3.89
C CYS A 54 -1.81 0.22 -4.19
N THR A 55 -1.11 0.33 -5.31
CA THR A 55 -0.30 1.51 -5.69
C THR A 55 -1.13 2.78 -5.71
N ALA A 56 -2.38 2.72 -6.20
CA ALA A 56 -3.29 3.86 -6.17
C ALA A 56 -4.23 3.90 -4.96
N LEU A 57 -4.59 2.73 -4.41
CA LEU A 57 -5.51 2.64 -3.29
C LEU A 57 -4.88 3.24 -2.03
N ALA A 58 -3.70 2.71 -1.66
CA ALA A 58 -2.79 3.11 -0.59
C ALA A 58 -3.43 4.00 0.49
N ASP A 59 -4.43 3.48 1.18
CA ASP A 59 -5.22 4.19 2.19
C ASP A 59 -5.20 3.53 3.57
N ASP A 60 -4.35 2.51 3.75
CA ASP A 60 -4.01 1.91 5.03
C ASP A 60 -2.49 1.80 5.20
N ILE A 61 -2.06 1.30 6.37
CA ILE A 61 -0.67 1.09 6.76
C ILE A 61 0.18 0.32 5.73
N SER A 62 -0.42 -0.49 4.84
CA SER A 62 0.32 -1.32 3.88
C SER A 62 1.09 -0.50 2.84
N PHE A 63 0.79 0.80 2.73
CA PHE A 63 1.38 1.70 1.76
C PHE A 63 2.91 1.69 1.69
N PHE A 64 3.60 1.31 2.77
CA PHE A 64 5.07 1.23 2.80
C PHE A 64 5.65 0.37 1.67
N ASP A 65 4.95 -0.69 1.25
CA ASP A 65 5.42 -1.59 0.17
C ASP A 65 4.83 -1.25 -1.21
N TYR A 66 3.90 -0.30 -1.30
CA TYR A 66 3.16 0.01 -2.52
C TYR A 66 3.38 1.44 -3.01
N ASN A 67 3.08 2.45 -2.19
CA ASN A 67 3.22 3.84 -2.57
C ASN A 67 3.60 4.74 -1.38
N ALA A 68 4.84 5.21 -1.38
CA ALA A 68 5.40 6.05 -0.32
C ALA A 68 4.68 7.40 -0.12
N ALA A 69 3.84 7.85 -1.06
CA ALA A 69 3.08 9.10 -0.93
C ALA A 69 1.95 9.05 0.10
N ALA A 70 1.55 7.85 0.53
CA ALA A 70 0.26 7.66 1.19
C ALA A 70 0.17 8.18 2.63
N SER A 71 1.28 8.24 3.39
CA SER A 71 1.21 8.62 4.82
C SER A 71 0.59 10.01 5.07
N SER A 72 0.69 10.91 4.10
CA SER A 72 0.13 12.27 4.14
C SER A 72 -1.36 12.32 3.79
N ILE A 73 -1.96 11.19 3.41
CA ILE A 73 -3.36 11.07 3.01
C ILE A 73 -4.16 10.07 3.85
N LEU A 74 -3.50 9.25 4.67
CA LEU A 74 -4.16 8.32 5.59
C LEU A 74 -5.15 9.04 6.50
N LYS A 75 -6.29 8.41 6.74
CA LYS A 75 -7.33 8.98 7.61
C LYS A 75 -6.81 9.08 9.04
N ASN A 76 -6.18 8.01 9.53
CA ASN A 76 -5.82 7.86 10.92
C ASN A 76 -4.30 7.72 11.11
N THR A 77 -3.86 8.00 12.34
CA THR A 77 -2.57 7.53 12.88
C THR A 77 -2.76 6.09 13.31
N GLU A 78 -1.90 5.19 12.84
CA GLU A 78 -2.11 3.75 12.95
C GLU A 78 -0.83 3.06 13.44
N LEU A 79 -1.00 1.99 14.22
CA LEU A 79 0.03 0.99 14.50
C LEU A 79 -0.51 -0.37 14.06
N ALA A 80 0.26 -1.12 13.29
CA ALA A 80 -0.14 -2.42 12.80
C ALA A 80 0.90 -3.48 13.12
N LEU A 81 0.39 -4.68 13.38
CA LEU A 81 1.14 -5.92 13.48
C LEU A 81 0.57 -6.91 12.46
N PHE A 82 1.43 -7.52 11.67
CA PHE A 82 1.06 -8.58 10.74
C PHE A 82 1.92 -9.80 10.98
N HIS A 83 1.27 -10.95 10.96
CA HIS A 83 1.91 -12.25 10.87
C HIS A 83 1.45 -12.90 9.56
N ASN A 84 2.39 -13.18 8.66
CA ASN A 84 2.12 -13.88 7.41
C ASN A 84 2.86 -15.22 7.40
N SER A 85 2.12 -16.32 7.39
CA SER A 85 2.66 -17.66 7.23
C SER A 85 2.67 -18.02 5.76
N TRP A 86 3.88 -18.21 5.23
CA TRP A 86 4.14 -18.43 3.83
C TRP A 86 4.42 -19.93 3.57
N ILE A 87 5.19 -20.27 2.53
CA ILE A 87 5.47 -21.67 2.18
C ILE A 87 6.51 -22.31 3.10
N SER A 88 6.42 -23.63 3.31
CA SER A 88 7.48 -24.43 3.95
C SER A 88 7.95 -23.90 5.32
N ASP A 89 7.01 -23.61 6.22
CA ASP A 89 7.26 -23.07 7.57
C ASP A 89 8.01 -21.71 7.59
N SER A 90 8.08 -21.01 6.45
CA SER A 90 8.58 -19.64 6.41
C SER A 90 7.51 -18.65 6.86
N ASN A 91 7.92 -17.65 7.62
CA ASN A 91 7.01 -16.64 8.14
C ASN A 91 7.60 -15.24 7.98
N LEU A 92 6.72 -14.25 7.96
CA LEU A 92 7.05 -12.84 7.89
C LEU A 92 6.29 -12.11 9.00
N GLU A 93 7.03 -11.51 9.93
CA GLU A 93 6.46 -10.61 10.92
C GLU A 93 6.67 -9.17 10.49
N THR A 94 5.63 -8.34 10.66
CA THR A 94 5.71 -6.90 10.38
C THR A 94 5.15 -6.09 11.53
N ILE A 95 5.87 -5.03 11.90
CA ILE A 95 5.37 -3.95 12.74
C ILE A 95 5.51 -2.63 11.99
N ALA A 96 4.42 -1.88 11.89
CA ALA A 96 4.39 -0.62 11.15
C ALA A 96 3.62 0.44 11.92
N ALA A 97 4.11 1.67 11.92
CA ALA A 97 3.44 2.80 12.53
C ALA A 97 3.47 4.01 11.61
N THR A 98 2.38 4.76 11.58
CA THR A 98 2.25 5.98 10.80
C THR A 98 1.71 7.10 11.66
N TRP A 99 2.15 8.32 11.37
CA TRP A 99 1.68 9.53 12.00
C TRP A 99 1.46 10.60 10.94
N ARG A 100 0.33 11.30 11.06
CA ARG A 100 -0.03 12.37 10.12
C ARG A 100 -0.41 13.63 10.89
N LYS A 101 0.13 14.76 10.47
CA LYS A 101 -0.22 16.09 10.97
C LYS A 101 -0.52 17.04 9.80
N GLY A 102 -1.81 17.30 9.58
CA GLY A 102 -2.27 18.08 8.43
C GLY A 102 -1.91 17.37 7.12
N ASP A 103 -1.13 18.03 6.27
CA ASP A 103 -0.67 17.50 4.98
C ASP A 103 0.71 16.81 5.06
N LEU A 104 1.35 16.78 6.23
CA LEU A 104 2.59 16.03 6.45
C LEU A 104 2.30 14.64 7.00
N GLY A 105 2.84 13.62 6.34
CA GLY A 105 2.81 12.22 6.78
C GLY A 105 4.21 11.70 7.07
N MET A 106 4.32 10.87 8.09
CA MET A 106 5.54 10.17 8.48
C MET A 106 5.21 8.74 8.87
N GLY A 107 6.20 7.86 8.84
CA GLY A 107 6.01 6.50 9.33
C GLY A 107 7.31 5.73 9.45
N ALA A 108 7.25 4.64 10.20
CA ALA A 108 8.32 3.67 10.30
C ALA A 108 7.75 2.25 10.21
N LYS A 109 8.49 1.36 9.59
CA LYS A 109 8.15 -0.05 9.48
C LYS A 109 9.37 -0.92 9.72
N LEU A 110 9.18 -2.05 10.37
CA LEU A 110 10.15 -3.13 10.46
C LEU A 110 9.47 -4.42 10.03
N LYS A 111 10.04 -5.11 9.05
CA LYS A 111 9.61 -6.44 8.63
C LYS A 111 10.76 -7.43 8.77
N CYS A 112 10.45 -8.65 9.20
CA CYS A 112 11.41 -9.73 9.38
C CYS A 112 10.86 -11.02 8.76
N PHE A 113 11.46 -11.43 7.65
CA PHE A 113 11.22 -12.72 7.03
C PHE A 113 12.20 -13.73 7.61
N TYR A 114 11.73 -14.91 7.99
CA TYR A 114 12.60 -15.97 8.48
C TYR A 114 12.15 -17.35 8.00
N VAL A 115 13.14 -18.19 7.70
CA VAL A 115 12.95 -19.56 7.23
C VAL A 115 13.72 -20.49 8.17
N PRO A 116 13.06 -21.45 8.84
CA PRO A 116 13.76 -22.48 9.58
C PRO A 116 14.56 -23.34 8.60
N PHE A 117 15.85 -23.45 8.82
CA PHE A 117 16.74 -24.29 8.02
C PHE A 117 17.35 -25.37 8.89
N THR A 118 17.31 -26.60 8.40
CA THR A 118 17.98 -27.74 9.02
C THR A 118 19.02 -28.27 8.06
N GLU A 119 20.26 -28.32 8.51
CA GLU A 119 21.38 -28.88 7.76
C GLU A 119 21.42 -30.39 7.94
N TYR A 120 21.60 -31.11 6.83
CA TYR A 120 21.76 -32.56 6.79
C TYR A 120 23.10 -32.92 6.16
N ASN A 121 23.78 -33.92 6.71
CA ASN A 121 24.98 -34.48 6.11
C ASN A 121 24.65 -35.42 4.92
N ASP A 122 25.68 -35.96 4.28
CA ASP A 122 25.55 -36.88 3.14
C ASP A 122 24.79 -38.18 3.46
N PHE A 123 24.68 -38.54 4.74
CA PHE A 123 23.96 -39.71 5.23
C PHE A 123 22.52 -39.39 5.65
N GLY A 124 22.07 -38.13 5.49
CA GLY A 124 20.74 -37.67 5.89
C GLY A 124 20.59 -37.45 7.39
N GLU A 125 21.69 -37.40 8.14
CA GLU A 125 21.65 -37.09 9.57
C GLU A 125 21.62 -35.57 9.78
N ARG A 126 20.78 -35.13 10.72
CA ARG A 126 20.65 -33.72 11.07
C ARG A 126 21.90 -33.24 11.81
N MET A 127 22.59 -32.27 11.23
CA MET A 127 23.82 -31.70 11.77
C MET A 127 23.56 -30.47 12.62
N ALA A 128 22.77 -29.52 12.10
CA ALA A 128 22.51 -28.24 12.74
C ALA A 128 21.11 -27.72 12.36
N SER A 129 20.59 -26.82 13.18
CA SER A 129 19.33 -26.12 12.91
C SER A 129 19.52 -24.65 13.18
N SER A 130 19.13 -23.82 12.24
CA SER A 130 19.26 -22.37 12.35
C SER A 130 18.17 -21.68 11.53
N TYR A 131 18.27 -20.37 11.40
CA TYR A 131 17.34 -19.56 10.63
C TYR A 131 18.08 -18.75 9.57
N PHE A 132 17.60 -18.85 8.34
CA PHE A 132 17.80 -17.78 7.38
C PHE A 132 16.86 -16.63 7.75
N SER A 133 17.33 -15.38 7.72
CA SER A 133 16.44 -14.24 7.94
C SER A 133 16.79 -13.04 7.07
N GLU A 134 15.76 -12.29 6.68
CA GLU A 134 15.88 -11.00 6.01
C GLU A 134 15.04 -9.98 6.79
N THR A 135 15.71 -8.99 7.37
CA THR A 135 15.06 -7.90 8.10
C THR A 135 15.19 -6.61 7.31
N THR A 136 14.08 -5.93 7.08
CA THR A 136 14.03 -4.62 6.41
C THR A 136 13.42 -3.58 7.34
N GLY A 137 14.17 -2.52 7.62
CA GLY A 137 13.68 -1.30 8.25
C GLY A 137 13.34 -0.25 7.19
N VAL A 138 12.24 0.47 7.39
CA VAL A 138 11.76 1.53 6.50
C VAL A 138 11.43 2.77 7.31
N PHE A 139 11.87 3.92 6.84
CA PHE A 139 11.40 5.22 7.29
C PHE A 139 10.71 5.94 6.12
N ASN A 140 9.53 6.50 6.37
CA ASN A 140 8.71 7.17 5.38
C ASN A 140 8.51 8.64 5.74
N ILE A 141 8.51 9.48 4.71
CA ILE A 141 8.00 10.85 4.76
C ILE A 141 7.20 11.15 3.50
N SER A 142 6.06 11.84 3.64
CA SER A 142 5.28 12.31 2.50
C SER A 142 4.58 13.64 2.80
N TYR A 143 4.23 14.36 1.74
CA TYR A 143 3.52 15.63 1.84
C TYR A 143 2.44 15.74 0.76
N ASN A 144 1.26 16.22 1.15
CA ASN A 144 0.12 16.44 0.25
C ASN A 144 0.06 17.89 -0.23
N PHE A 145 0.55 18.14 -1.43
CA PHE A 145 0.58 19.47 -2.04
C PHE A 145 -0.78 19.86 -2.63
N PHE A 146 -1.08 21.16 -2.63
CA PHE A 146 -2.28 21.72 -3.28
C PHE A 146 -3.60 21.11 -2.80
N ASN A 147 -3.65 20.68 -1.55
CA ASN A 147 -4.87 20.19 -0.93
C ASN A 147 -5.94 21.30 -0.94
N GLY A 148 -7.11 21.01 -1.50
CA GLY A 148 -8.21 21.96 -1.60
C GLY A 148 -9.58 21.27 -1.64
N TYR A 149 -10.62 22.07 -1.83
CA TYR A 149 -11.99 21.57 -1.80
C TYR A 149 -12.29 20.60 -2.95
N TYR A 150 -12.00 21.01 -4.19
CA TYR A 150 -12.26 20.24 -5.42
C TYR A 150 -11.13 19.27 -5.79
N PHE A 151 -9.88 19.75 -5.74
CA PHE A 151 -8.69 18.93 -5.93
C PHE A 151 -8.13 18.55 -4.57
N LYS A 152 -8.09 17.24 -4.26
CA LYS A 152 -7.63 16.75 -2.95
C LYS A 152 -6.11 16.75 -2.79
N GLY A 153 -5.39 17.27 -3.78
CA GLY A 153 -3.94 17.45 -3.74
C GLY A 153 -3.16 16.37 -4.50
N LEU A 154 -1.89 16.69 -4.72
CA LEU A 154 -0.86 15.80 -5.20
C LEU A 154 -0.03 15.37 -3.99
N ALA A 155 -0.19 14.12 -3.56
CA ALA A 155 0.66 13.55 -2.54
C ALA A 155 1.96 13.05 -3.16
N LEU A 156 3.09 13.44 -2.58
CA LEU A 156 4.41 12.94 -2.94
C LEU A 156 5.08 12.39 -1.69
N GLY A 157 5.79 11.28 -1.80
CA GLY A 157 6.50 10.73 -0.66
C GLY A 157 7.68 9.87 -1.05
N ALA A 158 8.50 9.56 -0.04
CA ALA A 158 9.69 8.75 -0.19
C ALA A 158 9.85 7.80 1.00
N ASN A 159 10.36 6.60 0.71
CA ASN A 159 10.82 5.65 1.72
C ASN A 159 12.33 5.56 1.67
N LEU A 160 12.99 5.59 2.81
CA LEU A 160 14.37 5.12 2.97
C LEU A 160 14.32 3.74 3.60
N LYS A 161 14.92 2.73 2.96
CA LYS A 161 14.98 1.37 3.49
C LYS A 161 16.42 0.88 3.65
N ALA A 162 16.63 0.12 4.70
CA ALA A 162 17.85 -0.66 4.92
C ALA A 162 17.46 -2.10 5.22
N SER A 163 18.13 -3.06 4.59
CA SER A 163 17.88 -4.48 4.80
C SER A 163 19.15 -5.22 5.17
N TRP A 164 19.00 -6.23 6.03
CA TRP A 164 20.04 -7.17 6.40
C TRP A 164 19.56 -8.60 6.17
N ARG A 165 20.32 -9.36 5.39
CA ARG A 165 20.15 -10.79 5.15
C ARG A 165 21.16 -11.53 6.01
N ALA A 166 20.69 -12.28 7.01
CA ALA A 166 21.53 -13.13 7.84
C ALA A 166 21.46 -14.58 7.34
N VAL A 167 22.60 -15.11 6.95
CA VAL A 167 22.78 -16.53 6.61
C VAL A 167 23.53 -17.21 7.76
N PRO A 168 23.05 -18.35 8.27
CA PRO A 168 23.70 -19.02 9.38
C PRO A 168 25.00 -19.72 8.96
N ASP A 169 25.91 -19.92 9.91
CA ASP A 169 27.10 -20.74 9.70
C ASP A 169 26.70 -22.20 9.43
N TYR A 170 27.40 -22.85 8.49
CA TYR A 170 27.18 -24.24 8.10
C TYR A 170 28.36 -25.14 8.50
N THR A 171 28.14 -26.45 8.50
CA THR A 171 29.16 -27.44 8.89
C THR A 171 30.09 -27.83 7.74
N ASP A 172 31.33 -28.16 8.10
CA ASP A 172 32.28 -28.78 7.18
C ASP A 172 31.84 -30.22 6.87
N ARG A 173 31.69 -30.53 5.58
CA ARG A 173 31.17 -31.81 5.09
C ARG A 173 32.01 -33.03 5.50
N THR A 174 33.30 -32.84 5.80
CA THR A 174 34.23 -33.93 6.13
C THR A 174 34.34 -34.13 7.64
N THR A 175 34.35 -33.03 8.41
CA THR A 175 34.59 -33.06 9.87
C THR A 175 33.31 -32.92 10.70
N GLY A 176 32.20 -32.49 10.11
CA GLY A 176 30.94 -32.20 10.80
C GLY A 176 31.01 -30.99 11.76
N ALA A 177 32.14 -30.28 11.79
CA ALA A 177 32.33 -29.11 12.64
C ALA A 177 31.78 -27.85 11.98
N ILE A 178 31.16 -26.96 12.77
CA ILE A 178 30.69 -25.65 12.28
C ILE A 178 31.87 -24.82 11.79
N ILE A 179 31.82 -24.36 10.55
CA ILE A 179 32.81 -23.43 10.00
C ILE A 179 32.43 -22.03 10.48
N LYS A 180 33.20 -21.50 11.43
CA LYS A 180 32.96 -20.18 12.01
C LYS A 180 33.01 -19.08 10.93
N ASN A 181 32.00 -18.21 10.92
CA ASN A 181 31.81 -17.10 9.98
C ASN A 181 31.52 -17.51 8.52
N SER A 182 31.22 -18.78 8.27
CA SER A 182 30.88 -19.26 6.92
C SER A 182 29.58 -18.66 6.38
N GLY A 183 28.61 -18.36 7.25
CA GLY A 183 27.37 -17.68 6.91
C GLY A 183 27.52 -16.18 6.71
N LEU A 184 28.47 -15.54 7.42
CA LEU A 184 28.70 -14.10 7.30
C LEU A 184 29.11 -13.70 5.87
N GLY A 185 29.87 -14.55 5.18
CA GLY A 185 30.27 -14.33 3.79
C GLY A 185 29.11 -14.31 2.79
N GLN A 186 28.03 -15.04 3.07
CA GLN A 186 26.80 -15.08 2.25
C GLN A 186 25.73 -14.08 2.72
N SER A 187 25.90 -13.56 3.94
CA SER A 187 25.04 -12.51 4.49
C SER A 187 25.15 -11.25 3.63
N GLY A 188 24.08 -10.46 3.64
CA GLY A 188 23.92 -9.33 2.74
C GLY A 188 23.44 -8.08 3.47
N ALA A 189 23.85 -6.91 2.99
CA ALA A 189 23.28 -5.62 3.40
C ALA A 189 22.78 -4.86 2.18
N ALA A 190 21.62 -4.23 2.27
CA ALA A 190 21.09 -3.40 1.19
C ALA A 190 20.60 -2.05 1.70
N VAL A 191 20.76 -1.03 0.87
CA VAL A 191 20.19 0.30 1.07
C VAL A 191 19.43 0.70 -0.18
N MET A 192 18.22 1.21 0.00
CA MET A 192 17.30 1.48 -1.11
C MET A 192 16.34 2.63 -0.77
N ILE A 193 15.79 3.22 -1.82
CA ILE A 193 14.82 4.30 -1.74
C ILE A 193 13.60 3.93 -2.58
N ASP A 194 12.42 4.28 -2.09
CA ASP A 194 11.21 4.35 -2.91
C ASP A 194 10.80 5.82 -3.10
N ALA A 195 10.15 6.09 -4.22
CA ALA A 195 9.44 7.35 -4.46
C ALA A 195 8.00 7.06 -4.86
N GLY A 196 7.06 7.84 -4.35
CA GLY A 196 5.65 7.68 -4.60
C GLY A 196 4.98 8.99 -4.99
N ALA A 197 3.97 8.91 -5.84
CA ALA A 197 3.05 9.98 -6.15
C ALA A 197 1.61 9.46 -6.17
N LEU A 198 0.66 10.26 -5.68
CA LEU A 198 -0.75 9.90 -5.65
C LEU A 198 -1.62 11.12 -5.98
N LEU A 199 -2.46 10.96 -6.99
CA LEU A 199 -3.43 11.95 -7.45
C LEU A 199 -4.85 11.49 -7.12
N ARG A 200 -5.68 12.43 -6.66
CA ARG A 200 -7.02 12.13 -6.15
C ARG A 200 -8.06 13.09 -6.72
N PHE A 201 -9.09 12.52 -7.33
CA PHE A 201 -10.13 13.26 -8.06
C PHE A 201 -11.53 12.76 -7.72
N ASN A 202 -12.51 13.60 -8.05
CA ASN A 202 -13.90 13.20 -8.17
C ASN A 202 -14.27 13.09 -9.66
N VAL A 203 -14.66 11.91 -10.13
CA VAL A 203 -15.04 11.65 -11.52
C VAL A 203 -16.32 10.80 -11.56
N ALA A 204 -17.37 11.32 -12.20
CA ALA A 204 -18.67 10.65 -12.34
C ALA A 204 -19.22 10.10 -11.01
N LYS A 205 -19.03 10.85 -9.91
CA LYS A 205 -19.40 10.42 -8.56
C LYS A 205 -20.89 10.62 -8.31
N ALA A 206 -21.64 9.53 -8.25
CA ALA A 206 -23.09 9.53 -8.07
C ALA A 206 -23.54 9.42 -6.60
N PHE A 207 -22.63 9.62 -5.63
CA PHE A 207 -22.92 9.50 -4.20
C PHE A 207 -22.28 10.63 -3.39
N ALA A 208 -22.97 11.03 -2.32
CA ALA A 208 -22.50 12.07 -1.41
C ALA A 208 -21.47 11.49 -0.44
N ASP A 209 -20.20 11.77 -0.70
CA ASP A 209 -19.07 11.44 0.16
C ASP A 209 -17.97 12.49 -0.07
N ARG A 210 -17.17 12.79 0.95
CA ARG A 210 -16.04 13.74 0.85
C ARG A 210 -14.79 13.08 0.28
N ASP A 211 -14.65 11.76 0.42
CA ASP A 211 -13.51 11.02 -0.10
C ASP A 211 -13.50 11.04 -1.64
N PRO A 212 -12.33 11.22 -2.27
CA PRO A 212 -12.22 11.13 -3.72
C PRO A 212 -12.60 9.73 -4.20
N ASN A 213 -13.34 9.62 -5.31
CA ASN A 213 -13.75 8.34 -5.85
C ASN A 213 -12.83 7.80 -6.95
N LEU A 214 -11.88 8.59 -7.44
CA LEU A 214 -10.82 8.13 -8.34
C LEU A 214 -9.46 8.49 -7.75
N LYS A 215 -8.58 7.49 -7.68
CA LYS A 215 -7.17 7.65 -7.31
C LYS A 215 -6.29 7.10 -8.43
N ILE A 216 -5.19 7.79 -8.73
CA ILE A 216 -4.15 7.35 -9.66
C ILE A 216 -2.83 7.38 -8.91
N GLY A 217 -2.12 6.26 -8.93
CA GLY A 217 -0.88 6.07 -8.20
C GLY A 217 0.29 5.83 -9.14
N PHE A 218 1.44 6.38 -8.79
CA PHE A 218 2.72 6.06 -9.40
C PHE A 218 3.71 5.76 -8.28
N ALA A 219 4.51 4.70 -8.43
CA ALA A 219 5.57 4.40 -7.48
C ALA A 219 6.81 3.85 -8.19
N LEU A 220 7.96 4.23 -7.66
CA LEU A 220 9.26 3.63 -7.91
C LEU A 220 9.67 2.93 -6.63
N GLN A 221 9.97 1.64 -6.73
CA GLN A 221 10.22 0.80 -5.56
C GLN A 221 11.63 0.23 -5.59
N ASN A 222 12.23 0.11 -4.42
CA ASN A 222 13.48 -0.58 -4.14
C ASN A 222 14.64 -0.15 -5.04
N ILE A 223 14.77 1.14 -5.37
CA ILE A 223 15.92 1.67 -6.11
C ILE A 223 17.11 1.69 -5.15
N GLY A 224 18.13 0.88 -5.40
CA GLY A 224 19.26 0.78 -4.48
C GLY A 224 20.34 -0.19 -4.90
N ILE A 225 21.16 -0.55 -3.92
CA ILE A 225 22.29 -1.47 -4.07
C ILE A 225 22.35 -2.43 -2.88
N ALA A 226 22.80 -3.64 -3.16
CA ALA A 226 23.04 -4.68 -2.18
C ALA A 226 24.52 -5.08 -2.18
N PHE A 227 25.01 -5.53 -1.03
CA PHE A 227 26.38 -5.94 -0.79
C PHE A 227 26.42 -7.28 -0.08
N THR A 228 27.40 -8.12 -0.40
CA THR A 228 27.67 -9.40 0.26
C THR A 228 29.19 -9.65 0.36
N GLY A 229 29.61 -10.82 0.83
CA GLY A 229 31.04 -11.17 0.95
C GLY A 229 31.70 -10.72 2.25
N PHE A 230 30.93 -10.41 3.29
CA PHE A 230 31.47 -9.93 4.57
C PHE A 230 32.39 -10.98 5.23
N GLY A 231 33.60 -10.59 5.60
CA GLY A 231 34.57 -11.49 6.23
C GLY A 231 35.20 -12.53 5.28
N THR A 232 34.92 -12.46 3.98
CA THR A 232 35.59 -13.30 2.96
C THR A 232 36.95 -12.72 2.57
N ALA A 233 37.84 -13.55 2.01
CA ALA A 233 39.14 -13.11 1.52
C ALA A 233 39.05 -12.14 0.33
N GLN A 234 37.96 -12.22 -0.44
CA GLN A 234 37.65 -11.35 -1.58
C GLN A 234 37.12 -9.97 -1.14
N GLY A 235 36.70 -9.83 0.12
CA GLY A 235 36.11 -8.62 0.65
C GLY A 235 34.64 -8.42 0.25
N VAL A 236 34.11 -7.24 0.57
CA VAL A 236 32.72 -6.88 0.28
C VAL A 236 32.56 -6.62 -1.22
N THR A 237 31.58 -7.28 -1.83
CA THR A 237 31.25 -7.17 -3.26
C THR A 237 29.79 -6.76 -3.45
N ILE A 238 29.45 -6.27 -4.64
CA ILE A 238 28.07 -5.94 -5.00
C ILE A 238 27.30 -7.26 -5.20
N ASP A 239 26.17 -7.41 -4.52
CA ASP A 239 25.27 -8.56 -4.66
C ASP A 239 24.37 -8.40 -5.92
N ASP A 240 23.55 -9.40 -6.22
CA ASP A 240 22.56 -9.33 -7.30
C ASP A 240 21.62 -8.12 -7.14
N SER A 241 21.01 -7.71 -8.25
CA SER A 241 20.17 -6.50 -8.29
C SER A 241 19.00 -6.62 -7.31
N LEU A 242 18.63 -5.52 -6.66
CA LEU A 242 17.41 -5.48 -5.85
C LEU A 242 16.17 -5.58 -6.75
N PRO A 243 15.02 -6.01 -6.23
CA PRO A 243 13.77 -6.08 -6.99
C PRO A 243 13.17 -4.68 -7.18
N THR A 244 13.86 -3.86 -7.97
CA THR A 244 13.42 -2.53 -8.38
C THR A 244 12.24 -2.65 -9.33
N ALA A 245 11.23 -1.81 -9.15
CA ALA A 245 10.08 -1.80 -10.05
C ALA A 245 9.46 -0.42 -10.21
N VAL A 246 8.88 -0.20 -11.40
CA VAL A 246 7.99 0.93 -11.71
C VAL A 246 6.56 0.44 -11.62
N CYS A 247 5.74 1.13 -10.84
CA CYS A 247 4.35 0.75 -10.59
C CYS A 247 3.41 1.88 -11.01
N LEU A 248 2.32 1.50 -11.67
CA LEU A 248 1.20 2.36 -12.03
C LEU A 248 -0.07 1.73 -11.51
N GLY A 249 -0.89 2.50 -10.81
CA GLY A 249 -2.13 2.01 -10.25
C GLY A 249 -3.32 2.93 -10.55
N ILE A 250 -4.50 2.34 -10.53
CA ILE A 250 -5.78 3.06 -10.54
C ILE A 250 -6.71 2.44 -9.49
N SER A 251 -7.43 3.29 -8.77
CA SER A 251 -8.51 2.87 -7.86
C SER A 251 -9.74 3.70 -8.12
N TYR A 252 -10.89 3.03 -8.27
CA TYR A 252 -12.17 3.67 -8.52
C TYR A 252 -13.26 3.13 -7.60
N ARG A 253 -13.93 4.03 -6.88
CA ARG A 253 -15.10 3.75 -6.05
C ARG A 253 -16.35 4.19 -6.80
N PHE A 254 -17.05 3.25 -7.43
CA PHE A 254 -18.18 3.58 -8.31
C PHE A 254 -19.48 3.79 -7.53
N ILE A 255 -19.66 3.02 -6.46
CA ILE A 255 -20.69 3.22 -5.43
C ILE A 255 -20.04 3.20 -4.07
N LYS A 256 -20.71 3.76 -3.05
CA LYS A 256 -20.14 3.90 -1.70
C LYS A 256 -19.50 2.61 -1.15
N PRO A 257 -20.14 1.42 -1.23
CA PRO A 257 -19.56 0.21 -0.66
C PRO A 257 -18.58 -0.55 -1.55
N VAL A 258 -18.33 -0.14 -2.80
CA VAL A 258 -17.49 -0.96 -3.71
C VAL A 258 -16.36 -0.14 -4.32
N THR A 259 -15.15 -0.60 -4.05
CA THR A 259 -13.92 -0.09 -4.63
C THR A 259 -13.30 -1.14 -5.54
N ILE A 260 -12.89 -0.76 -6.74
CA ILE A 260 -12.09 -1.61 -7.64
C ILE A 260 -10.71 -0.97 -7.76
N CYS A 261 -9.67 -1.77 -7.73
CA CYS A 261 -8.30 -1.34 -7.96
C CYS A 261 -7.62 -2.23 -9.00
N ALA A 262 -6.68 -1.65 -9.74
CA ALA A 262 -5.83 -2.36 -10.68
C ALA A 262 -4.45 -1.73 -10.69
N ASP A 263 -3.43 -2.58 -10.71
CA ASP A 263 -2.02 -2.19 -10.73
C ASP A 263 -1.29 -2.90 -11.86
N PHE A 264 -0.35 -2.18 -12.45
CA PHE A 264 0.65 -2.70 -13.38
C PHE A 264 2.04 -2.39 -12.81
N ARG A 265 2.89 -3.40 -12.72
CA ARG A 265 4.25 -3.33 -12.23
C ARG A 265 5.21 -3.84 -13.30
N GLN A 266 6.21 -3.04 -13.63
CA GLN A 266 7.34 -3.44 -14.47
C GLN A 266 8.59 -3.53 -13.59
N PRO A 267 9.07 -4.74 -13.26
CA PRO A 267 10.39 -4.93 -12.68
C PRO A 267 11.47 -4.37 -13.60
N ILE A 268 12.58 -3.92 -13.02
CA ILE A 268 13.77 -3.44 -13.75
C ILE A 268 15.01 -3.92 -13.02
N ASN A 269 15.87 -4.67 -13.71
CA ASN A 269 17.18 -5.02 -13.16
C ASN A 269 18.17 -3.86 -13.40
N LEU A 270 18.59 -3.20 -12.31
CA LEU A 270 19.45 -2.00 -12.39
C LEU A 270 20.93 -2.31 -12.63
N ILE A 271 21.36 -3.57 -12.47
CA ILE A 271 22.73 -4.00 -12.71
C ILE A 271 22.89 -4.48 -14.16
N ASP A 272 21.94 -5.30 -14.62
CA ASP A 272 21.91 -5.85 -15.98
C ASP A 272 20.49 -5.82 -16.53
N PHE A 273 20.19 -4.82 -17.37
CA PHE A 273 18.88 -4.63 -17.98
C PHE A 273 18.40 -5.82 -18.82
N SER A 274 19.31 -6.67 -19.34
CA SER A 274 18.91 -7.86 -20.11
C SER A 274 18.25 -8.94 -19.25
N ARG A 275 18.48 -8.89 -17.92
CA ARG A 275 17.90 -9.75 -16.89
C ARG A 275 16.65 -9.16 -16.24
N THR A 276 15.98 -8.24 -16.92
CA THR A 276 14.73 -7.67 -16.43
C THR A 276 13.60 -8.71 -16.49
N GLU A 277 12.89 -8.89 -15.36
CA GLU A 277 11.69 -9.74 -15.27
C GLU A 277 10.54 -9.18 -16.13
N MET A 278 9.63 -10.07 -16.51
CA MET A 278 8.36 -9.74 -17.16
C MET A 278 7.49 -8.88 -16.23
N TRP A 279 6.53 -8.19 -16.85
CA TRP A 279 5.55 -7.40 -16.13
C TRP A 279 4.70 -8.27 -15.18
N ASP A 280 4.10 -7.59 -14.21
CA ASP A 280 3.21 -8.12 -13.19
C ASP A 280 1.97 -7.23 -13.14
N ALA A 281 0.80 -7.85 -13.04
CA ALA A 281 -0.46 -7.10 -12.98
C ALA A 281 -1.38 -7.69 -11.91
N GLY A 282 -2.03 -6.79 -11.16
CA GLY A 282 -3.00 -7.13 -10.12
C GLY A 282 -4.32 -6.42 -10.35
N ILE A 283 -5.41 -7.06 -9.97
CA ILE A 283 -6.74 -6.45 -9.87
C ILE A 283 -7.37 -6.89 -8.55
N GLY A 284 -8.04 -5.95 -7.88
CA GLY A 284 -8.71 -6.18 -6.60
C GLY A 284 -10.10 -5.55 -6.58
N VAL A 285 -10.99 -6.16 -5.83
CA VAL A 285 -12.28 -5.60 -5.45
C VAL A 285 -12.41 -5.64 -3.93
N ASP A 286 -12.78 -4.50 -3.38
CA ASP A 286 -13.15 -4.31 -1.99
C ASP A 286 -14.67 -4.03 -1.96
N VAL A 287 -15.38 -4.77 -1.11
CA VAL A 287 -16.80 -4.61 -0.84
C VAL A 287 -17.03 -4.42 0.66
N GLN A 288 -17.44 -3.22 1.05
CA GLN A 288 -17.94 -2.92 2.38
C GLN A 288 -19.36 -3.47 2.56
N ILE A 289 -19.48 -4.56 3.31
CA ILE A 289 -20.78 -5.23 3.57
C ILE A 289 -21.55 -4.49 4.65
N THR A 290 -20.85 -4.05 5.71
CA THR A 290 -21.40 -3.24 6.80
C THR A 290 -20.35 -2.22 7.24
N ASP A 291 -20.71 -1.33 8.18
CA ASP A 291 -19.74 -0.41 8.80
C ASP A 291 -18.65 -1.11 9.63
N ILE A 292 -18.73 -2.44 9.79
CA ILE A 292 -17.80 -3.25 10.59
C ILE A 292 -17.07 -4.29 9.74
N VAL A 293 -17.63 -4.73 8.61
CA VAL A 293 -17.12 -5.87 7.84
C VAL A 293 -16.93 -5.49 6.39
N GLU A 294 -15.70 -5.66 5.92
CA GLU A 294 -15.27 -5.51 4.55
C GLU A 294 -14.77 -6.85 4.02
N VAL A 295 -15.14 -7.19 2.78
CA VAL A 295 -14.68 -8.40 2.09
C VAL A 295 -13.93 -7.99 0.85
N MET A 296 -12.77 -8.62 0.65
CA MET A 296 -11.88 -8.30 -0.45
C MET A 296 -11.58 -9.56 -1.25
N ALA A 297 -11.47 -9.41 -2.56
CA ALA A 297 -10.99 -10.45 -3.44
C ALA A 297 -10.00 -9.84 -4.45
N GLY A 298 -8.99 -10.62 -4.82
CA GLY A 298 -7.92 -10.17 -5.67
C GLY A 298 -7.40 -11.26 -6.59
N PHE A 299 -6.87 -10.82 -7.73
CA PHE A 299 -6.15 -11.65 -8.67
C PHE A 299 -4.85 -10.95 -9.04
N ARG A 300 -3.74 -11.68 -9.06
CA ARG A 300 -2.44 -11.18 -9.53
C ARG A 300 -1.79 -12.20 -10.45
N LEU A 301 -1.20 -11.72 -11.52
CA LEU A 301 -0.41 -12.52 -12.43
C LEU A 301 1.02 -11.99 -12.44
N LYS A 302 1.93 -12.78 -11.87
CA LYS A 302 3.38 -12.55 -11.95
C LYS A 302 4.04 -13.78 -12.55
N GLY A 303 4.54 -13.64 -13.77
CA GLY A 303 5.02 -14.76 -14.56
C GLY A 303 3.94 -15.85 -14.72
N ALA A 304 4.34 -17.12 -14.76
CA ALA A 304 3.42 -18.26 -14.86
C ALA A 304 2.75 -18.67 -13.54
N ASN A 305 2.75 -17.80 -12.52
CA ASN A 305 2.11 -18.07 -11.23
C ASN A 305 0.89 -17.16 -11.03
N PRO A 306 -0.32 -17.60 -11.43
CA PRO A 306 -1.55 -16.90 -11.08
C PRO A 306 -1.83 -17.01 -9.57
N ARG A 307 -2.21 -15.90 -8.96
CA ARG A 307 -2.53 -15.81 -7.53
C ARG A 307 -3.94 -15.27 -7.35
N PHE A 308 -4.73 -15.98 -6.55
CA PHE A 308 -6.06 -15.57 -6.11
C PHE A 308 -6.02 -15.31 -4.62
N SER A 309 -6.53 -14.18 -4.18
CA SER A 309 -6.54 -13.82 -2.76
C SER A 309 -7.96 -13.48 -2.32
N LEU A 310 -8.31 -13.91 -1.12
CA LEU A 310 -9.57 -13.59 -0.45
C LEU A 310 -9.25 -13.08 0.95
N GLY A 311 -9.88 -11.99 1.35
CA GLY A 311 -9.68 -11.43 2.67
C GLY A 311 -10.96 -10.87 3.27
N THR A 312 -10.91 -10.68 4.58
CA THR A 312 -11.95 -10.02 5.37
C THR A 312 -11.27 -9.07 6.34
N GLU A 313 -11.77 -7.85 6.41
CA GLU A 313 -11.37 -6.86 7.39
C GLU A 313 -12.55 -6.60 8.34
N ILE A 314 -12.26 -6.62 9.64
CA ILE A 314 -13.25 -6.38 10.70
C ILE A 314 -12.84 -5.11 11.44
N GLU A 315 -13.58 -4.02 11.23
CA GLU A 315 -13.38 -2.72 11.85
C GLU A 315 -14.16 -2.61 13.17
N LEU A 316 -13.43 -2.65 14.27
CA LEU A 316 -13.92 -2.30 15.61
C LEU A 316 -13.53 -0.86 15.92
N LYS A 317 -14.15 -0.25 16.95
CA LYS A 317 -13.97 1.19 17.27
C LYS A 317 -12.52 1.70 17.30
N GLN A 318 -11.58 0.90 17.83
CA GLN A 318 -10.16 1.27 17.94
C GLN A 318 -9.23 0.26 17.29
N PHE A 319 -9.75 -0.87 16.83
CA PHE A 319 -8.97 -2.00 16.36
C PHE A 319 -9.54 -2.50 15.05
N THR A 320 -8.67 -2.80 14.11
CA THR A 320 -9.05 -3.47 12.87
C THR A 320 -8.33 -4.81 12.82
N VAL A 321 -9.05 -5.87 12.46
CA VAL A 321 -8.48 -7.21 12.29
C VAL A 321 -8.59 -7.61 10.83
N ASP A 322 -7.46 -8.00 10.24
CA ASP A 322 -7.39 -8.51 8.88
C ASP A 322 -7.19 -10.03 8.91
N LEU A 323 -7.94 -10.75 8.10
CA LEU A 323 -7.74 -12.16 7.82
C LEU A 323 -7.67 -12.35 6.32
N ASN A 324 -6.65 -13.04 5.82
CA ASN A 324 -6.53 -13.33 4.40
C ASN A 324 -6.04 -14.75 4.13
N TYR A 325 -6.37 -15.22 2.94
CA TYR A 325 -5.87 -16.47 2.39
C TYR A 325 -5.54 -16.28 0.92
N THR A 326 -4.36 -16.72 0.54
CA THR A 326 -3.85 -16.64 -0.83
C THR A 326 -3.70 -18.05 -1.41
N PHE A 327 -4.27 -18.24 -2.59
CA PHE A 327 -4.20 -19.45 -3.38
C PHE A 327 -3.37 -19.20 -4.65
N ASP A 328 -2.23 -19.87 -4.76
CA ASP A 328 -1.39 -19.88 -5.95
C ASP A 328 -0.84 -21.30 -6.24
N LEU A 329 0.01 -21.45 -7.26
CA LEU A 329 0.54 -22.77 -7.64
C LEU A 329 1.44 -23.42 -6.57
N THR A 330 1.78 -22.70 -5.50
CA THR A 330 2.59 -23.17 -4.37
C THR A 330 1.78 -23.38 -3.09
N SER A 331 0.47 -23.12 -3.14
CA SER A 331 -0.42 -23.30 -1.99
C SER A 331 -0.66 -24.77 -1.67
N SER A 332 -0.67 -25.06 -0.37
CA SER A 332 -0.95 -26.35 0.24
C SER A 332 -2.05 -26.18 1.27
N LEU A 333 -2.92 -27.20 1.38
CA LEU A 333 -3.95 -27.29 2.41
C LEU A 333 -3.54 -28.21 3.57
N ASN A 334 -2.40 -28.91 3.43
CA ASN A 334 -1.88 -29.80 4.46
C ASN A 334 -0.34 -29.86 4.41
N PRO A 335 0.37 -29.04 5.22
CA PRO A 335 -0.16 -28.00 6.10
C PRO A 335 -0.73 -26.81 5.30
N VAL A 336 -1.66 -26.06 5.92
CA VAL A 336 -2.17 -24.80 5.35
C VAL A 336 -1.05 -23.76 5.34
N ASN A 337 -0.79 -23.16 4.19
CA ASN A 337 0.16 -22.06 4.01
C ASN A 337 -0.53 -20.85 3.37
N HIS A 338 0.19 -19.73 3.19
CA HIS A 338 -0.31 -18.51 2.54
C HIS A 338 -1.51 -17.87 3.25
N PHE A 339 -1.44 -17.81 4.58
CA PHE A 339 -2.42 -17.09 5.40
C PHE A 339 -1.72 -15.98 6.19
N SER A 340 -2.40 -14.86 6.35
CA SER A 340 -1.95 -13.79 7.24
C SER A 340 -3.06 -13.32 8.16
N VAL A 341 -2.61 -12.84 9.31
CA VAL A 341 -3.45 -12.21 10.32
C VAL A 341 -2.85 -10.84 10.63
N GLY A 342 -3.68 -9.81 10.51
CA GLY A 342 -3.32 -8.43 10.84
C GLY A 342 -4.11 -7.91 12.01
N ALA A 343 -3.47 -7.10 12.85
CA ALA A 343 -4.12 -6.29 13.86
C ALA A 343 -3.62 -4.85 13.76
N LYS A 344 -4.53 -3.91 13.49
CA LYS A 344 -4.27 -2.48 13.40
C LYS A 344 -4.93 -1.77 14.58
N VAL A 345 -4.26 -0.78 15.14
CA VAL A 345 -4.75 0.09 16.21
C VAL A 345 -4.85 1.51 15.68
N ASN A 346 -6.05 2.08 15.76
CA ASN A 346 -6.36 3.41 15.29
C ASN A 346 -6.25 4.44 16.43
N PHE A 347 -5.25 5.32 16.36
CA PHE A 347 -5.06 6.43 17.33
C PHE A 347 -5.85 7.69 16.97
N GLY A 348 -6.62 7.65 15.88
CA GLY A 348 -7.44 8.76 15.41
C GLY A 348 -6.70 9.72 14.48
N ASP A 349 -7.32 10.86 14.21
CA ASP A 349 -7.02 11.74 13.09
C ASP A 349 -6.46 13.12 13.51
N ASP A 350 -6.00 13.28 14.75
CA ASP A 350 -5.55 14.57 15.31
C ASP A 350 -6.61 15.71 15.21
N GLY A 351 -7.89 15.34 15.19
CA GLY A 351 -9.01 16.28 15.11
C GLY A 351 -9.19 16.92 13.73
N ARG A 352 -8.54 16.39 12.68
CA ARG A 352 -8.67 16.87 11.30
C ARG A 352 -10.13 16.85 10.83
N HIS A 353 -10.83 15.74 11.03
CA HIS A 353 -12.22 15.57 10.65
C HIS A 353 -13.13 16.57 11.38
N SER A 354 -12.91 16.79 12.68
CA SER A 354 -13.67 17.76 13.46
C SER A 354 -13.48 19.20 12.95
N ARG A 355 -12.24 19.62 12.65
CA ARG A 355 -11.95 20.94 12.06
C ARG A 355 -12.60 21.11 10.69
N GLU A 356 -12.58 20.05 9.88
CA GLU A 356 -13.22 20.06 8.57
C GLU A 356 -14.75 20.17 8.65
N LEU A 357 -15.39 19.46 9.58
CA LEU A 357 -16.83 19.57 9.83
C LEU A 357 -17.22 20.97 10.31
N GLN A 358 -16.41 21.58 11.18
CA GLN A 358 -16.63 22.96 11.63
C GLN A 358 -16.51 23.96 10.48
N ALA A 359 -15.53 23.78 9.58
CA ALA A 359 -15.39 24.62 8.39
C ALA A 359 -16.62 24.51 7.47
N ASP A 360 -17.14 23.31 7.25
CA ASP A 360 -18.38 23.09 6.48
C ASP A 360 -19.57 23.79 7.14
N SER A 361 -19.72 23.66 8.46
CA SER A 361 -20.81 24.30 9.23
C SER A 361 -20.80 25.82 9.07
N TYR A 362 -19.64 26.47 9.18
CA TYR A 362 -19.53 27.92 8.97
C TYR A 362 -19.85 28.32 7.52
N TYR A 363 -19.49 27.48 6.55
CA TYR A 363 -19.83 27.73 5.15
C TYR A 363 -21.35 27.67 4.91
N GLU A 364 -22.02 26.66 5.45
CA GLU A 364 -23.48 26.52 5.40
C GLU A 364 -24.19 27.69 6.11
N GLU A 365 -23.67 28.15 7.24
CA GLU A 365 -24.18 29.32 7.95
C GLU A 365 -24.09 30.58 7.08
N GLY A 366 -22.94 30.79 6.41
CA GLY A 366 -22.76 31.91 5.49
C GLY A 366 -23.73 31.87 4.31
N ILE A 367 -24.02 30.68 3.76
CA ILE A 367 -25.07 30.52 2.73
C ILE A 367 -26.43 30.94 3.27
N LYS A 368 -26.79 30.53 4.50
CA LYS A 368 -28.07 30.90 5.12
C LYS A 368 -28.18 32.42 5.32
N TYR A 369 -27.14 33.08 5.81
CA TYR A 369 -27.13 34.54 5.94
C TYR A 369 -27.25 35.26 4.60
N TYR A 370 -26.54 34.77 3.58
CA TYR A 370 -26.62 35.33 2.23
C TYR A 370 -28.03 35.19 1.65
N ALA A 371 -28.67 34.03 1.80
CA ALA A 371 -30.06 33.81 1.38
C ALA A 371 -31.06 34.73 2.10
N ASN A 372 -30.77 35.14 3.34
CA ASN A 372 -31.56 36.09 4.12
C ASN A 372 -31.19 37.57 3.85
N GLY A 373 -30.32 37.86 2.88
CA GLY A 373 -29.87 39.22 2.55
C GLY A 373 -28.88 39.83 3.55
N GLN A 374 -28.40 39.07 4.54
CA GLN A 374 -27.47 39.51 5.57
C GLN A 374 -26.02 39.33 5.10
N MET A 375 -25.59 40.17 4.14
CA MET A 375 -24.30 40.03 3.46
C MET A 375 -23.09 40.11 4.41
N ASP A 376 -23.11 41.02 5.39
CA ASP A 376 -22.00 41.19 6.33
C ASP A 376 -21.78 39.94 7.19
N LYS A 377 -22.87 39.38 7.73
CA LYS A 377 -22.84 38.13 8.51
C LYS A 377 -22.43 36.93 7.66
N ALA A 378 -22.82 36.90 6.39
CA ALA A 378 -22.40 35.87 5.45
C ALA A 378 -20.87 35.88 5.25
N VAL A 379 -20.30 37.08 5.03
CA VAL A 379 -18.86 37.26 4.89
C VAL A 379 -18.14 36.87 6.18
N GLU A 380 -18.64 37.28 7.35
CA GLU A 380 -18.04 36.90 8.64
C GLU A 380 -17.99 35.37 8.81
N ALA A 381 -19.09 34.67 8.54
CA ALA A 381 -19.15 33.21 8.63
C ALA A 381 -18.18 32.53 7.64
N TRP A 382 -18.12 33.00 6.39
CA TRP A 382 -17.16 32.48 5.42
C TRP A 382 -15.70 32.79 5.79
N GLU A 383 -15.42 33.90 6.46
CA GLU A 383 -14.09 34.20 7.00
C GLU A 383 -13.72 33.25 8.15
N GLN A 384 -14.66 32.86 9.02
CA GLN A 384 -14.41 31.81 10.02
C GLN A 384 -14.15 30.44 9.36
N CYS A 385 -14.89 30.10 8.31
CA CYS A 385 -14.62 28.91 7.49
C CYS A 385 -13.17 28.91 6.97
N LEU A 386 -12.71 30.03 6.40
CA LEU A 386 -11.35 30.18 5.88
C LEU A 386 -10.26 30.19 6.96
N LYS A 387 -10.56 30.57 8.20
CA LYS A 387 -9.63 30.43 9.33
C LYS A 387 -9.37 28.97 9.68
N LEU A 388 -10.39 28.12 9.58
CA LEU A 388 -10.27 26.68 9.84
C LEU A 388 -9.70 25.92 8.64
N ASN A 389 -10.13 26.30 7.43
CA ASN A 389 -9.65 25.72 6.18
C ASN A 389 -9.32 26.83 5.17
N PRO A 390 -8.05 27.29 5.12
CA PRO A 390 -7.63 28.33 4.19
C PRO A 390 -7.82 27.97 2.70
N ALA A 391 -7.88 26.67 2.38
CA ALA A 391 -8.03 26.15 1.03
C ALA A 391 -9.51 25.94 0.61
N PHE A 392 -10.47 26.39 1.43
CA PHE A 392 -11.90 26.27 1.15
C PHE A 392 -12.34 27.22 0.01
N THR A 393 -12.15 26.77 -1.23
CA THR A 393 -12.39 27.57 -2.45
C THR A 393 -13.83 28.14 -2.53
N PRO A 394 -14.90 27.37 -2.19
CA PRO A 394 -16.25 27.91 -2.26
C PRO A 394 -16.47 29.15 -1.38
N ALA A 395 -15.96 29.15 -0.14
CA ALA A 395 -16.07 30.28 0.79
C ALA A 395 -15.34 31.51 0.25
N ARG A 396 -14.12 31.33 -0.28
CA ARG A 396 -13.34 32.41 -0.91
C ARG A 396 -14.06 33.02 -2.11
N ASN A 397 -14.64 32.19 -2.97
CA ASN A 397 -15.39 32.64 -4.13
C ASN A 397 -16.66 33.38 -3.72
N SER A 398 -17.39 32.90 -2.71
CA SER A 398 -18.58 33.56 -2.18
C SER A 398 -18.26 34.94 -1.59
N ILE A 399 -17.17 35.07 -0.82
CA ILE A 399 -16.72 36.38 -0.30
C ILE A 399 -16.40 37.35 -1.44
N ASN A 400 -15.66 36.89 -2.46
CA ASN A 400 -15.30 37.73 -3.61
C ASN A 400 -16.55 38.18 -4.40
N LEU A 401 -17.53 37.29 -4.56
CA LEU A 401 -18.80 37.60 -5.21
C LEU A 401 -19.54 38.73 -4.46
N VAL A 402 -19.68 38.60 -3.13
CA VAL A 402 -20.34 39.61 -2.31
C VAL A 402 -19.59 40.94 -2.38
N LYS A 403 -18.27 40.95 -2.16
CA LYS A 403 -17.45 42.17 -2.20
C LYS A 403 -17.54 42.89 -3.55
N ASN A 404 -17.53 42.16 -4.66
CA ASN A 404 -17.69 42.74 -5.99
C ASN A 404 -19.09 43.32 -6.19
N SER A 405 -20.13 42.65 -5.67
CA SER A 405 -21.50 43.14 -5.77
C SER A 405 -21.70 44.44 -4.98
N THR A 406 -21.19 44.53 -3.74
CA THR A 406 -21.25 45.73 -2.91
C THR A 406 -20.53 46.90 -3.59
N LYS A 407 -19.31 46.65 -4.09
CA LYS A 407 -18.53 47.68 -4.80
C LYS A 407 -19.24 48.21 -6.05
N LEU A 408 -19.97 47.36 -6.77
CA LEU A 408 -20.79 47.77 -7.92
C LEU A 408 -21.97 48.64 -7.47
N PHE A 409 -22.68 48.26 -6.41
CA PHE A 409 -23.78 49.06 -5.85
C PHE A 409 -23.30 50.44 -5.37
N ASP A 410 -22.20 50.50 -4.62
CA ASP A 410 -21.62 51.76 -4.15
C ASP A 410 -21.29 52.69 -5.32
N ARG A 411 -20.71 52.14 -6.39
CA ARG A 411 -20.38 52.90 -7.61
C ARG A 411 -21.62 53.41 -8.35
N VAL A 412 -22.70 52.63 -8.38
CA VAL A 412 -23.97 53.06 -9.01
C VAL A 412 -24.59 54.20 -8.21
N ILE A 413 -24.58 54.11 -6.88
CA ILE A 413 -25.08 55.18 -6.00
C ILE A 413 -24.25 56.45 -6.18
N ASP A 414 -22.92 56.32 -6.21
CA ASP A 414 -22.00 57.45 -6.41
C ASP A 414 -22.28 58.18 -7.74
N ILE A 415 -22.42 57.43 -8.85
CA ILE A 415 -22.81 57.99 -10.16
C ILE A 415 -24.18 58.69 -10.11
N GLN A 416 -25.19 58.05 -9.49
CA GLN A 416 -26.52 58.66 -9.36
C GLN A 416 -26.54 59.91 -8.48
N SER A 417 -25.62 60.01 -7.52
CA SER A 417 -25.47 61.19 -6.66
C SER A 417 -24.69 62.34 -7.31
N LEU A 418 -23.92 62.06 -8.36
CA LEU A 418 -23.17 63.06 -9.13
C LEU A 418 -24.02 63.77 -10.20
N ASP A 419 -25.18 63.20 -10.56
CA ASP A 419 -26.14 63.75 -11.54
C ASP A 419 -27.20 64.69 -10.93
N TYR A 420 -27.04 65.13 -9.67
CA TYR A 420 -27.92 66.09 -8.97
C TYR A 420 -27.22 67.38 -8.55
#